data_AF-A0A5E3WZ44-F1
#
_entry.id   AF-A0A5E3WZ44-F1
#
_cell.length_a   1.000
_cell.length_b   1.000
_cell.length_c   1.000
_cell.angle_alpha   90.00
_cell.angle_beta   90.00
_cell.angle_gamma   90.00
#
_symmetry.space_group_name_H-M   'P 1'
#
loop_
_entity.id
_entity.type
_entity.pdbx_description
1 polymer ?
#
loop_
_entity_poly.entity_id
_entity_poly.type
_entity_poly.pdbx_seq_one_letter_code
_entity_poly.pdbx_strand_id
1 'polypeptide(L)'
;MPDWKSPSELTRDSLLLVKLLHACLGWAIWEYVSHFHYEWDVYRGNRRYRWTIWVYTSCRLAMLSTFTFHAIAINGGTWRHCTTLFMAGMASAYVAISLASLLIVLRITAVWEKKPVVVTVSYIAWLTCLALNVYNVTTLRAAYDGSSRGCLPYDTKSFVFNSIGILASDTVLLVLMLAGILRVRRNAVKNGISRVLYRQGVVWLIVAILVEVPAVAFALLELNDPLTVMFQPVELVSLVICAGHMYRGLLEYVYKPDTNLSLGNGNSTHLLVRSANTAMSSNPVSGPGSSTQSSAGPPGGDVMGTKGSNAAPGYTMQVL
;
A
#
# COMPACT_ATOMS: atom_id res chain seq x y z
N MET A 1 16.32 22.82 -32.43
CA MET A 1 15.64 22.26 -31.24
C MET A 1 14.53 23.23 -30.85
N PRO A 2 13.35 22.75 -30.41
CA PRO A 2 12.31 23.63 -29.87
C PRO A 2 12.85 24.40 -28.67
N ASP A 3 12.46 25.66 -28.52
CA ASP A 3 12.77 26.45 -27.33
C ASP A 3 11.75 26.15 -26.22
N TRP A 4 12.11 25.22 -25.32
CA TRP A 4 11.29 24.77 -24.19
C TRP A 4 11.05 25.86 -23.13
N LYS A 5 11.77 26.98 -23.21
CA LYS A 5 11.63 28.14 -22.33
C LYS A 5 10.88 29.30 -22.99
N SER A 6 10.39 29.12 -24.21
CA SER A 6 9.54 30.11 -24.86
C SER A 6 8.23 30.32 -24.07
N PRO A 7 7.70 31.55 -23.97
CA PRO A 7 6.53 31.86 -23.14
C PRO A 7 5.26 31.12 -23.58
N SER A 8 5.16 30.77 -24.87
CA SER A 8 4.07 29.96 -25.41
C SER A 8 4.09 28.52 -24.89
N GLU A 9 5.27 27.89 -24.81
CA GLU A 9 5.40 26.53 -24.29
C GLU A 9 5.16 26.51 -22.77
N LEU A 10 5.69 27.49 -22.03
CA LEU A 10 5.48 27.60 -20.59
C LEU A 10 3.99 27.74 -20.21
N THR A 11 3.23 28.51 -21.00
CA THR A 11 1.78 28.67 -20.83
C THR A 11 1.03 27.37 -21.14
N ARG A 12 1.47 26.65 -22.17
CA ARG A 12 0.88 25.36 -22.56
C ARG A 12 1.12 24.30 -21.49
N ASP A 13 2.35 24.19 -21.01
CA ASP A 13 2.75 23.19 -20.02
C ASP A 13 2.12 23.44 -18.64
N SER A 14 2.02 24.71 -18.21
CA SER A 14 1.30 25.05 -16.98
C SER A 14 -0.19 24.69 -17.06
N LEU A 15 -0.83 24.90 -18.21
CA LEU A 15 -2.23 24.50 -18.42
C LEU A 15 -2.40 22.97 -18.41
N LEU A 16 -1.45 22.23 -18.98
CA LEU A 16 -1.42 20.76 -18.89
C LEU A 16 -1.26 20.28 -17.45
N LEU A 17 -0.34 20.88 -16.68
CA LEU A 17 -0.14 20.59 -15.27
C LEU A 17 -1.42 20.81 -14.46
N VAL A 18 -2.13 21.94 -14.68
CA VAL A 18 -3.40 22.22 -13.98
C VAL A 18 -4.46 21.18 -14.32
N LYS A 19 -4.60 20.79 -15.58
CA LYS A 19 -5.55 19.75 -16.00
C LYS A 19 -5.20 18.40 -15.36
N LEU A 20 -3.92 18.05 -15.33
CA LEU A 20 -3.43 16.82 -14.73
C LEU A 20 -3.69 16.78 -13.22
N LEU A 21 -3.46 17.89 -12.50
CA LEU A 21 -3.77 18.02 -11.08
C LEU A 21 -5.26 17.80 -10.78
N HIS A 22 -6.16 18.33 -11.61
CA HIS A 22 -7.59 18.09 -11.46
C HIS A 22 -7.98 16.63 -11.76
N ALA A 23 -7.33 16.01 -12.75
CA ALA A 23 -7.52 14.58 -13.03
C ALA A 23 -7.04 13.71 -11.85
N CYS A 24 -5.86 14.01 -11.28
CA CYS A 24 -5.34 13.36 -10.08
C CYS A 24 -6.24 13.56 -8.86
N LEU A 25 -6.82 14.75 -8.67
CA LEU A 25 -7.81 15.00 -7.61
C LEU A 25 -9.05 14.10 -7.78
N GLY A 26 -9.61 14.03 -9.00
CA GLY A 26 -10.74 13.14 -9.29
C GLY A 26 -10.42 11.67 -8.98
N TRP A 27 -9.22 11.23 -9.36
CA TRP A 27 -8.74 9.89 -9.08
C TRP A 27 -8.53 9.64 -7.58
N ALA A 28 -7.98 10.60 -6.84
CA ALA A 28 -7.81 10.52 -5.38
C ALA A 28 -9.17 10.44 -4.66
N ILE A 29 -10.17 11.22 -5.09
CA ILE A 29 -11.54 11.15 -4.56
C ILE A 29 -12.16 9.79 -4.87
N TRP A 30 -12.06 9.33 -6.12
CA TRP A 30 -12.57 8.03 -6.53
C TRP A 30 -11.98 6.89 -5.69
N GLU A 31 -10.66 6.89 -5.51
CA GLU A 31 -9.96 5.91 -4.66
C GLU A 31 -10.40 6.03 -3.20
N TYR A 32 -10.61 7.24 -2.69
CA TYR A 32 -11.06 7.48 -1.32
C TYR A 32 -12.44 6.86 -1.07
N VAL A 33 -13.42 7.22 -1.91
CA VAL A 33 -14.82 6.80 -1.80
C VAL A 33 -14.97 5.29 -2.02
N SER A 34 -14.32 4.73 -3.04
CA SER A 34 -14.45 3.31 -3.40
C SER A 34 -14.02 2.36 -2.29
N HIS A 35 -13.07 2.78 -1.44
CA HIS A 35 -12.53 1.95 -0.36
C HIS A 35 -12.88 2.45 1.05
N PHE A 36 -13.74 3.45 1.17
CA PHE A 36 -14.19 3.96 2.46
C PHE A 36 -14.92 2.88 3.29
N HIS A 37 -15.70 2.02 2.64
CA HIS A 37 -16.39 0.90 3.29
C HIS A 37 -15.44 -0.02 4.05
N TYR A 38 -14.24 -0.28 3.49
CA TYR A 38 -13.25 -1.15 4.13
C TYR A 38 -12.75 -0.59 5.46
N GLU A 39 -12.45 0.71 5.51
CA GLU A 39 -11.99 1.38 6.73
C GLU A 39 -13.12 1.47 7.76
N TRP A 40 -14.32 1.81 7.30
CA TRP A 40 -15.49 1.89 8.15
C TRP A 40 -15.81 0.58 8.86
N ASP A 41 -15.66 -0.56 8.16
CA ASP A 41 -15.81 -1.89 8.75
C ASP A 41 -14.77 -2.18 9.85
N VAL A 42 -13.54 -1.69 9.70
CA VAL A 42 -12.50 -1.82 10.72
C VAL A 42 -12.84 -0.96 11.94
N TYR A 43 -13.29 0.29 11.74
CA TYR A 43 -13.68 1.18 12.83
C TYR A 43 -14.93 0.70 13.58
N ARG A 44 -15.87 0.04 12.90
CA ARG A 44 -17.03 -0.62 13.54
C ARG A 44 -16.66 -1.89 14.30
N GLY A 45 -15.40 -2.32 14.29
CA GLY A 45 -14.95 -3.53 14.99
C GLY A 45 -15.32 -4.83 14.29
N ASN A 46 -15.77 -4.79 13.04
CA ASN A 46 -16.09 -6.00 12.27
C ASN A 46 -14.83 -6.78 11.84
N ARG A 47 -13.65 -6.14 11.92
CA ARG A 47 -12.34 -6.70 11.59
C ARG A 47 -11.33 -6.47 12.73
N ARG A 48 -10.29 -7.30 12.79
CA ARG A 48 -9.23 -7.18 13.82
C ARG A 48 -8.47 -5.85 13.65
N TYR A 49 -8.42 -5.07 14.71
CA TYR A 49 -7.70 -3.81 14.76
C TYR A 49 -6.18 -4.05 14.75
N ARG A 50 -5.46 -3.29 13.90
CA ARG A 50 -4.00 -3.28 13.81
C ARG A 50 -3.52 -1.84 13.73
N TRP A 51 -2.43 -1.50 14.41
CA TRP A 51 -1.91 -0.13 14.41
C TRP A 51 -1.57 0.38 12.99
N THR A 52 -1.19 -0.52 12.08
CA THR A 52 -0.88 -0.21 10.67
C THR A 52 -2.07 0.38 9.90
N ILE A 53 -3.32 0.21 10.40
CA ILE A 53 -4.49 0.84 9.79
C ILE A 53 -4.42 2.36 9.87
N TRP A 54 -3.86 2.92 10.95
CA TRP A 54 -3.72 4.38 11.07
C TRP A 54 -2.78 4.94 10.03
N VAL A 55 -1.67 4.24 9.76
CA VAL A 55 -0.72 4.64 8.72
C VAL A 55 -1.40 4.63 7.35
N TYR A 56 -2.16 3.58 7.06
CA TYR A 56 -2.94 3.45 5.82
C TYR A 56 -3.99 4.55 5.66
N THR A 57 -4.86 4.76 6.65
CA THR A 57 -5.91 5.79 6.59
C THR A 57 -5.31 7.19 6.51
N SER A 58 -4.26 7.46 7.29
CA SER A 58 -3.58 8.76 7.29
C SER A 58 -2.91 9.06 5.95
N CYS A 59 -2.31 8.06 5.30
CA CYS A 59 -1.72 8.19 3.98
C CYS A 59 -2.76 8.62 2.93
N ARG A 60 -3.95 7.98 2.94
CA ARG A 60 -5.04 8.32 2.00
C ARG A 60 -5.65 9.69 2.27
N LEU A 61 -5.83 10.05 3.54
CA LEU A 61 -6.30 11.37 3.94
C LEU A 61 -5.30 12.47 3.57
N ALA A 62 -4.00 12.23 3.75
CA ALA A 62 -2.94 13.17 3.39
C ALA A 62 -2.85 13.37 1.86
N MET A 63 -3.05 12.33 1.06
CA MET A 63 -3.15 12.46 -0.40
C MET A 63 -4.36 13.33 -0.80
N LEU A 64 -5.53 13.09 -0.20
CA LEU A 64 -6.74 13.87 -0.50
C LEU A 64 -6.59 15.35 -0.10
N SER A 65 -6.00 15.62 1.06
CA SER A 65 -5.76 16.99 1.52
C SER A 65 -4.77 17.72 0.61
N THR A 66 -3.73 17.03 0.12
CA THR A 66 -2.77 17.57 -0.86
C THR A 66 -3.45 18.14 -2.09
N PHE A 67 -4.28 17.33 -2.76
CA PHE A 67 -4.96 17.77 -3.97
C PHE A 67 -6.00 18.85 -3.71
N THR A 68 -6.63 18.81 -2.54
CA THR A 68 -7.57 19.87 -2.12
C THR A 68 -6.86 21.19 -1.94
N PHE A 69 -5.72 21.22 -1.24
CA PHE A 69 -4.92 22.44 -1.06
C PHE A 69 -4.38 22.96 -2.40
N HIS A 70 -3.91 22.08 -3.28
CA HIS A 70 -3.46 22.48 -4.63
C HIS A 70 -4.60 23.06 -5.47
N ALA A 71 -5.79 22.46 -5.43
CA ALA A 71 -6.95 23.00 -6.13
C ALA A 71 -7.34 24.38 -5.61
N ILE A 72 -7.30 24.62 -4.30
CA ILE A 72 -7.57 25.96 -3.72
C ILE A 72 -6.47 26.95 -4.13
N ALA A 73 -5.20 26.53 -4.15
CA ALA A 73 -4.07 27.38 -4.50
C ALA A 73 -4.09 27.83 -5.97
N ILE A 74 -4.49 26.94 -6.89
CA ILE A 74 -4.55 27.23 -8.33
C ILE A 74 -5.77 28.07 -8.69
N ASN A 75 -6.90 27.87 -8.00
CA ASN A 75 -8.12 28.65 -8.24
C ASN A 75 -8.11 30.03 -7.57
N GLY A 76 -6.97 30.48 -7.04
CA GLY A 76 -6.84 31.79 -6.41
C GLY A 76 -7.64 31.91 -5.10
N GLY A 77 -7.90 30.80 -4.41
CA GLY A 77 -8.75 30.78 -3.20
C GLY A 77 -8.22 31.64 -2.04
N THR A 78 -6.93 31.98 -2.03
CA THR A 78 -6.33 32.87 -1.03
C THR A 78 -5.29 33.81 -1.65
N TRP A 79 -5.41 35.10 -1.34
CA TRP A 79 -4.50 36.17 -1.79
C TRP A 79 -3.48 36.56 -0.71
N ARG A 80 -3.89 36.51 0.58
CA ARG A 80 -3.05 36.97 1.72
C ARG A 80 -2.10 35.90 2.28
N HIS A 81 -2.46 34.62 2.18
CA HIS A 81 -1.72 33.51 2.81
C HIS A 81 -1.31 32.44 1.79
N CYS A 82 -0.90 32.90 0.61
CA CYS A 82 -0.49 32.06 -0.51
C CYS A 82 0.62 31.07 -0.14
N THR A 83 1.68 31.55 0.50
CA THR A 83 2.79 30.71 0.95
C THR A 83 2.30 29.63 1.92
N THR A 84 1.48 30.00 2.92
CA THR A 84 0.98 29.03 3.92
C THR A 84 0.13 27.94 3.30
N LEU A 85 -0.76 28.29 2.36
CA LEU A 85 -1.61 27.33 1.68
C LEU A 85 -0.80 26.37 0.81
N PHE A 86 0.16 26.90 0.06
CA PHE A 86 1.05 26.09 -0.79
C PHE A 86 1.95 25.17 0.05
N MET A 87 2.50 25.69 1.14
CA MET A 87 3.26 24.92 2.12
C MET A 87 2.44 23.80 2.74
N ALA A 88 1.20 24.07 3.13
CA ALA A 88 0.30 23.07 3.69
C ALA A 88 0.03 21.94 2.68
N GLY A 89 -0.21 22.29 1.41
CA GLY A 89 -0.40 21.33 0.32
C GLY A 89 0.83 20.44 0.08
N MET A 90 2.03 21.04 0.05
CA MET A 90 3.26 20.26 -0.13
C MET A 90 3.59 19.42 1.11
N ALA A 91 3.39 19.95 2.32
CA ALA A 91 3.58 19.20 3.55
C ALA A 91 2.66 17.97 3.61
N SER A 92 1.38 18.11 3.23
CA SER A 92 0.49 16.96 3.14
C SER A 92 0.93 15.95 2.08
N ALA A 93 1.52 16.41 0.96
CA ALA A 93 2.00 15.53 -0.11
C ALA A 93 3.13 14.64 0.43
N TYR A 94 4.11 15.27 1.06
CA TYR A 94 5.25 14.57 1.62
C TYR A 94 4.90 13.68 2.79
N VAL A 95 3.92 14.03 3.61
CA VAL A 95 3.37 13.13 4.63
C VAL A 95 2.74 11.91 3.97
N ALA A 96 1.96 12.08 2.89
CA ALA A 96 1.36 10.96 2.16
C ALA A 96 2.43 10.01 1.59
N ILE A 97 3.47 10.57 0.93
CA ILE A 97 4.62 9.80 0.40
C ILE A 97 5.34 9.07 1.54
N SER A 98 5.69 9.78 2.61
CA SER A 98 6.46 9.19 3.73
C SER A 98 5.70 8.04 4.40
N LEU A 99 4.37 8.14 4.54
CA LEU A 99 3.53 7.06 5.06
C LEU A 99 3.39 5.91 4.07
N ALA A 100 3.30 6.17 2.76
CA ALA A 100 3.29 5.14 1.74
C ALA A 100 4.63 4.37 1.70
N SER A 101 5.76 5.09 1.74
CA SER A 101 7.10 4.48 1.82
C SER A 101 7.28 3.69 3.11
N LEU A 102 6.68 4.11 4.24
CA LEU A 102 6.65 3.31 5.47
C LEU A 102 5.88 1.99 5.29
N LEU A 103 4.72 2.00 4.62
CA LEU A 103 3.98 0.77 4.30
C LEU A 103 4.81 -0.18 3.42
N ILE A 104 5.57 0.36 2.48
CA ILE A 104 6.51 -0.40 1.65
C ILE A 104 7.62 -1.02 2.51
N VAL A 105 8.26 -0.24 3.39
CA VAL A 105 9.31 -0.73 4.32
C VAL A 105 8.81 -1.83 5.24
N LEU A 106 7.60 -1.71 5.78
CA LEU A 106 6.98 -2.78 6.59
C LEU A 106 6.83 -4.06 5.77
N ARG A 107 6.43 -3.96 4.50
CA ARG A 107 6.32 -5.11 3.61
C ARG A 107 7.68 -5.68 3.22
N ILE A 108 8.69 -4.85 2.98
CA ILE A 108 10.09 -5.30 2.78
C ILE A 108 10.54 -6.11 4.00
N THR A 109 10.32 -5.58 5.20
CA THR A 109 10.70 -6.25 6.46
C THR A 109 10.04 -7.62 6.60
N ALA A 110 8.76 -7.74 6.23
CA ALA A 110 8.02 -9.00 6.25
C ALA A 110 8.54 -10.00 5.18
N VAL A 111 8.80 -9.53 3.96
CA VAL A 111 9.28 -10.35 2.83
C VAL A 111 10.70 -10.88 3.05
N TRP A 112 11.56 -10.08 3.69
CA TRP A 112 12.96 -10.42 3.91
C TRP A 112 13.21 -11.17 5.23
N GLU A 113 12.17 -11.70 5.87
CA GLU A 113 12.25 -12.48 7.13
C GLU A 113 13.09 -11.74 8.20
N LYS A 114 12.99 -10.41 8.26
CA LYS A 114 13.75 -9.55 9.17
C LYS A 114 15.28 -9.67 9.08
N LYS A 115 15.85 -9.99 7.92
CA LYS A 115 17.31 -9.93 7.72
C LYS A 115 17.84 -8.53 8.07
N PRO A 116 18.72 -8.39 9.07
CA PRO A 116 19.02 -7.10 9.69
C PRO A 116 19.60 -6.09 8.69
N VAL A 117 20.45 -6.53 7.76
CA VAL A 117 21.05 -5.66 6.74
C VAL A 117 19.98 -4.99 5.87
N VAL A 118 19.03 -5.76 5.33
CA VAL A 118 18.00 -5.20 4.42
C VAL A 118 17.02 -4.32 5.19
N VAL A 119 16.65 -4.74 6.41
CA VAL A 119 15.78 -3.95 7.28
C VAL A 119 16.45 -2.60 7.59
N THR A 120 17.68 -2.62 8.09
CA THR A 120 18.43 -1.39 8.41
C THR A 120 18.57 -0.48 7.19
N VAL A 121 18.95 -1.00 6.02
CA VAL A 121 19.04 -0.21 4.78
C VAL A 121 17.70 0.41 4.41
N SER A 122 16.60 -0.34 4.49
CA SER A 122 15.26 0.17 4.14
C SER A 122 14.78 1.27 5.10
N TYR A 123 15.05 1.14 6.40
CA TYR A 123 14.72 2.18 7.38
C TYR A 123 15.61 3.43 7.22
N ILE A 124 16.89 3.26 6.90
CA ILE A 124 17.78 4.40 6.60
C ILE A 124 17.27 5.13 5.36
N ALA A 125 16.98 4.42 4.26
CA ALA A 125 16.45 5.03 3.04
C ALA A 125 15.16 5.80 3.30
N TRP A 126 14.24 5.25 4.09
CA TRP A 126 13.01 5.93 4.50
C TRP A 126 13.26 7.17 5.37
N LEU A 127 14.16 7.10 6.35
CA LEU A 127 14.53 8.25 7.18
C LEU A 127 15.19 9.35 6.36
N THR A 128 16.04 9.00 5.39
CA THR A 128 16.64 9.94 4.45
C THR A 128 15.57 10.63 3.61
N CYS A 129 14.62 9.86 3.04
CA CYS A 129 13.48 10.41 2.30
C CYS A 129 12.66 11.38 3.17
N LEU A 130 12.34 10.99 4.40
CA LEU A 130 11.62 11.84 5.35
C LEU A 130 12.37 13.14 5.68
N ALA A 131 13.69 13.07 5.90
CA ALA A 131 14.51 14.24 6.19
C ALA A 131 14.57 15.21 4.99
N LEU A 132 14.74 14.69 3.78
CA LEU A 132 14.73 15.49 2.54
C LEU A 132 13.37 16.13 2.30
N ASN A 133 12.29 15.40 2.56
CA ASN A 133 10.91 15.90 2.49
C ASN A 133 10.69 17.07 3.45
N VAL A 134 11.10 16.94 4.71
CA VAL A 134 10.99 18.02 5.71
C VAL A 134 11.82 19.25 5.29
N TYR A 135 13.04 19.03 4.79
CA TYR A 135 13.91 20.10 4.30
C TYR A 135 13.31 20.84 3.08
N ASN A 136 12.65 20.12 2.18
CA ASN A 136 11.96 20.73 1.04
C ASN A 136 10.81 21.64 1.49
N VAL A 137 9.99 21.19 2.45
CA VAL A 137 8.89 22.01 2.98
C VAL A 137 9.42 23.29 3.61
N THR A 138 10.52 23.24 4.38
CA THR A 138 10.99 24.45 5.08
C THR A 138 11.62 25.48 4.14
N THR A 139 12.15 25.03 3.00
CA THR A 139 12.85 25.87 2.02
C THR A 139 11.91 26.47 0.98
N LEU A 140 10.76 25.84 0.73
CA LEU A 140 9.81 26.25 -0.30
C LEU A 140 9.29 27.68 -0.05
N ARG A 141 9.13 28.49 -1.10
CA ARG A 141 8.48 29.81 -1.00
C ARG A 141 7.57 30.00 -2.21
N ALA A 142 6.43 30.64 -1.98
CA ALA A 142 5.45 30.92 -3.03
C ALA A 142 4.86 32.32 -2.86
N ALA A 143 4.64 33.00 -3.98
CA ALA A 143 4.06 34.33 -4.05
C ALA A 143 2.83 34.33 -4.96
N TYR A 144 1.88 35.22 -4.67
CA TYR A 144 0.70 35.39 -5.51
C TYR A 144 1.08 36.22 -6.74
N ASP A 145 0.75 35.72 -7.92
CA ASP A 145 0.90 36.45 -9.17
C ASP A 145 -0.46 36.93 -9.69
N GLY A 146 -0.57 38.24 -9.94
CA GLY A 146 -1.80 38.87 -10.42
C GLY A 146 -2.16 38.51 -11.85
N SER A 147 -1.18 38.07 -12.65
CA SER A 147 -1.37 37.74 -14.07
C SER A 147 -2.02 36.36 -14.22
N SER A 148 -1.50 35.37 -13.50
CA SER A 148 -2.02 33.99 -13.47
C SER A 148 -3.16 33.77 -12.47
N ARG A 149 -3.47 34.76 -11.61
CA ARG A 149 -4.48 34.68 -10.54
C ARG A 149 -4.27 33.47 -9.62
N GLY A 150 -3.02 33.14 -9.32
CA GLY A 150 -2.65 31.94 -8.59
C GLY A 150 -1.39 32.09 -7.75
N CYS A 151 -1.10 31.04 -6.98
CA CYS A 151 0.10 30.92 -6.17
C CYS A 151 1.21 30.22 -6.96
N LEU A 152 2.32 30.92 -7.21
CA LEU A 152 3.46 30.38 -7.93
C LEU A 152 4.68 30.25 -7.00
N PRO A 153 5.40 29.11 -7.05
CA PRO A 153 6.66 28.97 -6.35
C PRO A 153 7.74 29.87 -6.98
N TYR A 154 8.67 30.36 -6.16
CA TYR A 154 9.86 31.08 -6.62
C TYR A 154 11.11 30.55 -5.91
N ASP A 155 12.27 30.74 -6.53
CA ASP A 155 13.59 30.29 -6.02
C ASP A 155 13.71 28.76 -5.80
N THR A 156 13.45 28.00 -6.87
CA THR A 156 13.27 26.54 -6.82
C THR A 156 14.55 25.74 -7.10
N LYS A 157 15.73 26.38 -7.13
CA LYS A 157 16.99 25.70 -7.52
C LYS A 157 17.37 24.56 -6.58
N SER A 158 17.25 24.77 -5.27
CA SER A 158 17.56 23.74 -4.26
C SER A 158 16.53 22.60 -4.25
N PHE A 159 15.30 22.87 -4.69
CA PHE A 159 14.22 21.89 -4.71
C PHE A 159 14.49 20.74 -5.70
N VAL A 160 15.08 21.04 -6.86
CA VAL A 160 15.37 20.02 -7.89
C VAL A 160 16.33 18.95 -7.37
N PHE A 161 17.45 19.35 -6.77
CA PHE A 161 18.43 18.40 -6.22
C PHE A 161 17.85 17.53 -5.12
N ASN A 162 17.07 18.12 -4.21
CA ASN A 162 16.41 17.36 -3.16
C ASN A 162 15.34 16.41 -3.71
N SER A 163 14.59 16.85 -4.74
CA SER A 163 13.59 16.02 -5.41
C SER A 163 14.23 14.80 -6.06
N ILE A 164 15.39 14.95 -6.73
CA ILE A 164 16.14 13.82 -7.28
C ILE A 164 16.55 12.84 -6.17
N GLY A 165 16.98 13.34 -5.01
CA GLY A 165 17.32 12.51 -3.85
C GLY A 165 16.13 11.69 -3.32
N ILE A 166 14.94 12.29 -3.29
CA ILE A 166 13.69 11.61 -2.89
C ILE A 166 13.34 10.50 -3.88
N LEU A 167 13.27 10.81 -5.18
CA LEU A 167 12.96 9.84 -6.23
C LEU A 167 13.97 8.69 -6.27
N ALA A 168 15.26 8.99 -6.09
CA ALA A 168 16.29 7.96 -5.98
C ALA A 168 16.07 7.04 -4.77
N SER A 169 15.69 7.60 -3.62
CA SER A 169 15.40 6.82 -2.42
C SER A 169 14.17 5.92 -2.57
N ASP A 170 13.10 6.42 -3.20
CA ASP A 170 11.89 5.64 -3.47
C ASP A 170 12.16 4.55 -4.52
N THR A 171 12.96 4.86 -5.55
CA THR A 171 13.46 3.85 -6.51
C THR A 171 14.21 2.72 -5.80
N VAL A 172 15.09 3.03 -4.83
CA VAL A 172 15.80 2.00 -4.04
C VAL A 172 14.81 1.14 -3.24
N LEU A 173 13.81 1.74 -2.59
CA LEU A 173 12.79 1.01 -1.84
C LEU A 173 11.96 0.09 -2.76
N LEU A 174 11.50 0.59 -3.92
CA LEU A 174 10.76 -0.18 -4.91
C LEU A 174 11.58 -1.35 -5.46
N VAL A 175 12.87 -1.14 -5.73
CA VAL A 175 13.78 -2.21 -6.19
C VAL A 175 14.02 -3.25 -5.11
N LEU A 176 14.27 -2.85 -3.86
CA LEU A 176 14.42 -3.79 -2.73
C LEU A 176 13.16 -4.62 -2.49
N MET A 177 11.99 -4.00 -2.67
CA MET A 177 10.71 -4.66 -2.60
C MET A 177 10.53 -5.66 -3.76
N LEU A 178 10.82 -5.25 -5.00
CA LEU A 178 10.77 -6.12 -6.19
C LEU A 178 11.71 -7.32 -6.03
N ALA A 179 12.95 -7.08 -5.63
CA ALA A 179 13.96 -8.11 -5.40
C ALA A 179 13.52 -9.10 -4.31
N GLY A 180 12.92 -8.60 -3.22
CA GLY A 180 12.35 -9.44 -2.17
C GLY A 180 11.24 -10.35 -2.70
N ILE A 181 10.31 -9.79 -3.48
CA ILE A 181 9.20 -10.53 -4.07
C ILE A 181 9.71 -11.59 -5.08
N LEU A 182 10.67 -11.25 -5.94
CA LEU A 182 11.27 -12.18 -6.90
C LEU A 182 12.06 -13.30 -6.21
N ARG A 183 12.72 -13.00 -5.09
CA ARG A 183 13.41 -13.99 -4.25
C ARG A 183 12.40 -14.95 -3.63
N VAL A 184 11.33 -14.44 -3.03
CA VAL A 184 10.25 -15.28 -2.48
C VAL A 184 9.64 -16.15 -3.57
N ARG A 185 9.41 -15.63 -4.79
CA ARG A 185 8.92 -16.44 -5.93
C ARG A 185 9.78 -17.67 -6.18
N ARG A 186 11.11 -17.52 -6.22
CA ARG A 186 12.04 -18.64 -6.45
C ARG A 186 11.88 -19.74 -5.40
N ASN A 187 11.60 -19.36 -4.15
CA ASN A 187 11.39 -20.29 -3.05
C ASN A 187 9.93 -20.84 -3.02
N ALA A 188 8.96 -20.01 -3.40
CA ALA A 188 7.53 -20.27 -3.39
C ALA A 188 7.02 -21.18 -4.50
N VAL A 189 7.79 -21.42 -5.56
CA VAL A 189 7.48 -22.48 -6.55
C VAL A 189 7.30 -23.84 -5.85
N LYS A 190 7.86 -24.02 -4.64
CA LYS A 190 7.68 -25.20 -3.80
C LYS A 190 6.41 -25.17 -2.93
N ASN A 191 5.90 -23.99 -2.55
CA ASN A 191 4.79 -23.82 -1.60
C ASN A 191 3.71 -22.90 -2.20
N GLY A 192 2.62 -23.49 -2.74
CA GLY A 192 1.65 -22.84 -3.65
C GLY A 192 0.88 -21.61 -3.14
N ILE A 193 0.90 -21.35 -1.84
CA ILE A 193 0.15 -20.28 -1.16
C ILE A 193 0.67 -18.87 -1.52
N SER A 194 1.94 -18.72 -1.90
CA SER A 194 2.54 -17.42 -2.21
C SER A 194 2.17 -16.84 -3.59
N ARG A 195 1.46 -17.59 -4.45
CA ARG A 195 1.23 -17.19 -5.85
C ARG A 195 0.22 -16.04 -6.01
N VAL A 196 -0.81 -15.97 -5.16
CA VAL A 196 -1.87 -14.94 -5.23
C VAL A 196 -1.34 -13.59 -4.72
N LEU A 197 -0.69 -13.58 -3.56
CA LEU A 197 -0.05 -12.39 -2.98
C LEU A 197 1.05 -11.82 -3.90
N TYR A 198 1.76 -12.70 -4.61
CA TYR A 198 2.77 -12.31 -5.59
C TYR A 198 2.15 -11.58 -6.78
N ARG A 199 1.11 -12.15 -7.40
CA ARG A 199 0.57 -11.61 -8.66
C ARG A 199 -0.05 -10.23 -8.47
N GLN A 200 -0.80 -10.02 -7.39
CA GLN A 200 -1.39 -8.71 -7.10
C GLN A 200 -0.31 -7.67 -6.76
N GLY A 201 0.64 -8.00 -5.88
CA GLY A 201 1.68 -7.05 -5.47
C GLY A 201 2.65 -6.65 -6.59
N VAL A 202 3.00 -7.57 -7.49
CA VAL A 202 3.95 -7.27 -8.59
C VAL A 202 3.33 -6.36 -9.65
N VAL A 203 2.05 -6.54 -9.98
CA VAL A 203 1.38 -5.69 -10.98
C VAL A 203 1.40 -4.23 -10.54
N TRP A 204 1.03 -3.96 -9.29
CA TRP A 204 1.04 -2.60 -8.75
C TRP A 204 2.47 -2.03 -8.64
N LEU A 205 3.46 -2.87 -8.31
CA LEU A 205 4.85 -2.43 -8.26
C LEU A 205 5.41 -2.05 -9.64
N ILE A 206 5.07 -2.80 -10.68
CA ILE A 206 5.46 -2.47 -12.06
C ILE A 206 4.82 -1.14 -12.46
N VAL A 207 3.55 -0.93 -12.13
CA VAL A 207 2.86 0.34 -12.39
C VAL A 207 3.57 1.50 -11.69
N ALA A 208 3.96 1.35 -10.42
CA ALA A 208 4.71 2.38 -9.70
C ALA A 208 6.04 2.71 -10.40
N ILE A 209 6.82 1.69 -10.79
CA ILE A 209 8.09 1.88 -11.50
C ILE A 209 7.88 2.58 -12.86
N LEU A 210 6.81 2.25 -13.59
CA LEU A 210 6.52 2.87 -14.89
C LEU A 210 6.15 4.36 -14.79
N VAL A 211 5.62 4.79 -13.64
CA VAL A 211 5.30 6.20 -13.37
C VAL A 211 6.53 6.95 -12.84
N GLU A 212 7.33 6.29 -12.00
CA GLU A 212 8.56 6.81 -11.41
C GLU A 212 9.61 7.17 -12.46
N VAL A 213 9.84 6.28 -13.44
CA VAL A 213 10.91 6.45 -14.43
C VAL A 213 10.76 7.75 -15.25
N PRO A 214 9.57 8.08 -15.81
CA PRO A 214 9.32 9.39 -16.41
C PRO A 214 9.57 10.54 -15.44
N ALA A 215 9.08 10.47 -14.20
CA ALA A 215 9.25 11.55 -13.22
C ALA A 215 10.74 11.87 -12.97
N VAL A 216 11.56 10.84 -12.77
CA VAL A 216 13.03 10.98 -12.65
C VAL A 216 13.64 11.57 -13.92
N ALA A 217 13.23 11.07 -15.10
CA ALA A 217 13.79 11.54 -16.37
C ALA A 217 13.52 13.03 -16.59
N PHE A 218 12.30 13.51 -16.33
CA PHE A 218 11.96 14.93 -16.44
C PHE A 218 12.67 15.78 -15.38
N ALA A 219 12.84 15.26 -14.16
CA ALA A 219 13.60 15.94 -13.10
C ALA A 219 15.09 16.10 -13.43
N LEU A 220 15.70 15.13 -14.14
CA LEU A 220 17.10 15.20 -14.55
C LEU A 220 17.35 16.10 -15.77
N LEU A 221 16.38 16.22 -16.66
CA LEU A 221 16.53 16.98 -17.92
C LEU A 221 16.38 18.50 -17.73
N GLU A 222 15.73 18.97 -16.65
CA GLU A 222 15.54 20.39 -16.31
C GLU A 222 15.11 21.27 -17.51
N LEU A 223 14.16 20.75 -18.31
CA LEU A 223 13.70 21.40 -19.55
C LEU A 223 13.01 22.74 -19.25
N ASN A 224 12.04 22.72 -18.33
CA ASN A 224 11.37 23.88 -17.74
C ASN A 224 10.73 23.50 -16.38
N ASP A 225 10.31 24.50 -15.61
CA ASP A 225 9.75 24.27 -14.26
C ASP A 225 8.45 23.44 -14.29
N PRO A 226 7.44 23.75 -15.13
CA PRO A 226 6.17 23.00 -15.12
C PRO A 226 6.31 21.54 -15.55
N LEU A 227 7.15 21.24 -16.54
CA LEU A 227 7.36 19.89 -17.06
C LEU A 227 8.14 19.02 -16.08
N THR A 228 9.09 19.62 -15.36
CA THR A 228 9.86 18.94 -14.30
C THR A 228 8.94 18.43 -13.19
N VAL A 229 7.94 19.20 -12.79
CA VAL A 229 6.98 18.82 -11.73
C VAL A 229 5.74 18.11 -12.25
N MET A 230 5.57 17.98 -13.57
CA MET A 230 4.33 17.46 -14.18
C MET A 230 3.98 16.04 -13.74
N PHE A 231 4.98 15.17 -13.57
CA PHE A 231 4.73 13.78 -13.20
C PHE A 231 4.67 13.53 -11.69
N GLN A 232 5.11 14.48 -10.85
CA GLN A 232 5.09 14.32 -9.38
C GLN A 232 3.67 14.06 -8.83
N PRO A 233 2.60 14.73 -9.28
CA PRO A 233 1.24 14.40 -8.84
C PRO A 233 0.78 13.00 -9.23
N VAL A 234 1.20 12.52 -10.41
CA VAL A 234 0.85 11.18 -10.92
C VAL A 234 1.58 10.12 -10.10
N GLU A 235 2.86 10.38 -9.83
CA GLU A 235 3.72 9.55 -8.97
C GLU A 235 3.12 9.42 -7.57
N LEU A 236 2.79 10.55 -6.90
CA LEU A 236 2.13 10.58 -5.59
C LEU A 236 0.90 9.66 -5.55
N VAL A 237 -0.04 9.85 -6.49
CA VAL A 237 -1.27 9.06 -6.56
C VAL A 237 -0.96 7.59 -6.78
N SER A 238 -0.06 7.29 -7.72
CA SER A 238 0.29 5.91 -8.07
C SER A 238 0.96 5.18 -6.90
N LEU A 239 1.85 5.84 -6.16
CA LEU A 239 2.59 5.29 -5.02
C LEU A 239 1.64 4.99 -3.85
N VAL A 240 0.77 5.95 -3.50
CA VAL A 240 -0.22 5.78 -2.42
C VAL A 240 -1.20 4.65 -2.75
N ILE A 241 -1.69 4.57 -4.00
CA ILE A 241 -2.58 3.50 -4.45
C ILE A 241 -1.85 2.16 -4.43
N CYS A 242 -0.64 2.09 -4.97
CA CYS A 242 0.17 0.88 -4.97
C CYS A 242 0.37 0.37 -3.52
N ALA A 243 0.85 1.22 -2.61
CA ALA A 243 1.05 0.89 -1.21
C ALA A 243 -0.28 0.43 -0.56
N GLY A 244 -1.39 1.12 -0.84
CA GLY A 244 -2.71 0.80 -0.31
C GLY A 244 -3.26 -0.54 -0.80
N HIS A 245 -3.17 -0.83 -2.09
CA HIS A 245 -3.60 -2.12 -2.66
C HIS A 245 -2.75 -3.28 -2.14
N MET A 246 -1.44 -3.08 -2.02
CA MET A 246 -0.53 -4.08 -1.45
C MET A 246 -0.83 -4.37 0.02
N TYR A 247 -1.15 -3.33 0.80
CA TYR A 247 -1.55 -3.45 2.19
C TYR A 247 -2.88 -4.19 2.35
N ARG A 248 -3.91 -3.82 1.57
CA ARG A 248 -5.23 -4.46 1.60
C ARG A 248 -5.18 -5.93 1.19
N GLY A 249 -4.45 -6.27 0.14
CA GLY A 249 -4.29 -7.66 -0.31
C GLY A 249 -3.65 -8.56 0.75
N LEU A 250 -2.75 -8.00 1.56
CA LEU A 250 -2.15 -8.72 2.69
C LEU A 250 -3.12 -8.92 3.85
N LEU A 251 -3.89 -7.89 4.21
CA LEU A 251 -4.86 -7.99 5.30
C LEU A 251 -6.02 -8.94 4.96
N GLU A 252 -6.51 -8.93 3.72
CA GLU A 252 -7.57 -9.85 3.30
C GLU A 252 -7.11 -11.30 3.39
N TYR A 253 -5.87 -11.58 3.00
CA TYR A 253 -5.26 -12.91 3.11
C TYR A 253 -5.14 -13.38 4.57
N VAL A 254 -4.73 -12.51 5.49
CA VAL A 254 -4.62 -12.86 6.92
C VAL A 254 -5.99 -13.04 7.58
N TYR A 255 -7.02 -12.31 7.12
CA TYR A 255 -8.37 -12.42 7.65
C TYR A 255 -9.13 -13.65 7.14
N LYS A 256 -8.82 -14.11 5.92
CA LYS A 256 -9.29 -15.39 5.36
C LYS A 256 -8.16 -16.42 5.34
N PRO A 257 -7.66 -16.90 6.50
CA PRO A 257 -6.78 -18.06 6.48
C PRO A 257 -7.64 -19.23 5.97
N ASP A 258 -7.26 -19.80 4.83
CA ASP A 258 -7.98 -20.82 4.07
C ASP A 258 -8.95 -21.68 4.90
N THR A 259 -10.24 -21.33 4.83
CA THR A 259 -11.29 -22.32 4.99
C THR A 259 -11.34 -23.07 3.65
N ASN A 260 -10.70 -24.24 3.60
CA ASN A 260 -10.75 -25.23 2.52
C ASN A 260 -9.72 -25.13 1.37
N LEU A 261 -8.42 -25.22 1.68
CA LEU A 261 -7.47 -25.89 0.77
C LEU A 261 -7.44 -27.40 1.09
N SER A 262 -8.60 -28.02 0.94
CA SER A 262 -8.73 -29.47 0.75
C SER A 262 -8.23 -29.77 -0.66
N LEU A 263 -6.92 -29.82 -0.86
CA LEU A 263 -6.35 -30.54 -2.00
C LEU A 263 -6.74 -31.99 -1.79
N GLY A 264 -7.85 -32.38 -2.43
CA GLY A 264 -8.31 -33.74 -2.52
C GLY A 264 -7.13 -34.60 -2.94
N ASN A 265 -6.74 -35.50 -2.04
CA ASN A 265 -5.83 -36.58 -2.32
C ASN A 265 -6.53 -37.46 -3.36
N GLY A 266 -6.28 -37.18 -4.64
CA GLY A 266 -6.80 -37.93 -5.78
C GLY A 266 -6.13 -39.28 -5.87
N ASN A 267 -6.45 -40.17 -4.93
CA ASN A 267 -6.34 -41.60 -5.16
C ASN A 267 -7.60 -42.02 -5.91
N SER A 268 -7.40 -42.38 -7.18
CA SER A 268 -8.34 -43.12 -7.99
C SER A 268 -8.79 -44.38 -7.26
N THR A 269 -10.07 -44.46 -6.91
CA THR A 269 -10.85 -45.69 -7.00
C THR A 269 -12.32 -45.35 -7.19
N HIS A 270 -12.80 -45.72 -8.39
CA HIS A 270 -14.17 -46.16 -8.68
C HIS A 270 -15.11 -46.28 -7.47
N LEU A 271 -16.23 -45.56 -7.49
CA LEU A 271 -17.55 -46.15 -7.29
C LEU A 271 -18.67 -45.14 -7.60
N LEU A 272 -19.37 -45.43 -8.69
CA LEU A 272 -20.70 -44.93 -9.03
C LEU A 272 -21.67 -45.14 -7.87
N VAL A 273 -22.56 -44.19 -7.59
CA VAL A 273 -24.02 -44.40 -7.40
C VAL A 273 -24.74 -43.03 -7.38
N ARG A 274 -25.40 -42.75 -8.51
CA ARG A 274 -26.82 -42.35 -8.67
C ARG A 274 -27.33 -41.03 -8.03
N SER A 275 -27.63 -40.08 -8.92
CA SER A 275 -28.70 -39.08 -8.77
C SER A 275 -30.06 -39.72 -8.50
N ALA A 276 -30.87 -39.14 -7.60
CA ALA A 276 -32.24 -38.66 -7.89
C ALA A 276 -33.01 -38.28 -6.60
N ASN A 277 -33.49 -37.02 -6.58
CA ASN A 277 -34.85 -36.57 -6.29
C ASN A 277 -35.55 -36.86 -4.93
N THR A 278 -35.84 -35.74 -4.24
CA THR A 278 -37.19 -35.23 -3.87
C THR A 278 -37.98 -35.83 -2.69
N ALA A 279 -38.70 -34.92 -2.01
CA ALA A 279 -39.75 -35.07 -0.98
C ALA A 279 -39.24 -35.20 0.47
N MET A 280 -39.42 -34.25 1.40
CA MET A 280 -40.63 -33.55 1.85
C MET A 280 -41.69 -34.52 2.42
N SER A 281 -41.62 -34.83 3.72
CA SER A 281 -42.81 -35.08 4.57
C SER A 281 -42.45 -35.25 6.06
N SER A 282 -43.02 -34.37 6.89
CA SER A 282 -43.65 -34.60 8.21
C SER A 282 -43.08 -35.61 9.22
N ASN A 283 -42.66 -35.08 10.39
CA ASN A 283 -42.82 -35.67 11.73
C ASN A 283 -44.29 -36.08 11.99
N PRO A 284 -44.64 -37.04 12.91
CA PRO A 284 -44.42 -36.88 14.36
C PRO A 284 -44.37 -38.13 15.29
N VAL A 285 -43.83 -37.89 16.51
CA VAL A 285 -44.33 -38.30 17.86
C VAL A 285 -44.20 -39.75 18.41
N SER A 286 -43.63 -39.79 19.64
CA SER A 286 -43.83 -40.68 20.82
C SER A 286 -43.27 -42.10 20.90
N GLY A 287 -42.62 -42.39 22.04
CA GLY A 287 -42.70 -43.72 22.70
C GLY A 287 -41.43 -44.19 23.43
N PRO A 288 -41.46 -44.52 24.74
CA PRO A 288 -40.26 -44.77 25.57
C PRO A 288 -39.99 -46.26 25.89
N GLY A 289 -38.78 -46.57 26.37
CA GLY A 289 -38.41 -47.85 27.01
C GLY A 289 -36.87 -47.97 27.13
N SER A 290 -36.25 -47.79 28.30
CA SER A 290 -36.12 -48.69 29.46
C SER A 290 -34.93 -49.66 29.38
N SER A 291 -34.02 -49.53 30.36
CA SER A 291 -33.09 -50.53 30.97
C SER A 291 -32.03 -51.19 30.03
N THR A 292 -30.77 -51.39 30.41
CA THR A 292 -30.30 -52.15 31.59
C THR A 292 -28.77 -52.01 31.80
N GLN A 293 -28.40 -51.98 33.07
CA GLN A 293 -27.15 -52.20 33.85
C GLN A 293 -25.85 -52.80 33.27
N SER A 294 -24.79 -52.55 34.09
CA SER A 294 -23.59 -53.37 34.40
C SER A 294 -22.37 -53.24 33.47
N SER A 295 -21.11 -53.22 33.92
CA SER A 295 -20.50 -53.44 35.25
C SER A 295 -19.02 -53.06 35.23
N ALA A 296 -18.53 -52.54 36.36
CA ALA A 296 -17.26 -52.78 37.05
C ALA A 296 -15.92 -52.96 36.28
N GLY A 297 -14.91 -52.18 36.71
CA GLY A 297 -13.67 -52.77 37.28
C GLY A 297 -12.33 -52.58 36.53
N PRO A 298 -11.35 -51.86 37.11
CA PRO A 298 -9.94 -51.72 36.65
C PRO A 298 -9.06 -52.87 37.25
N PRO A 299 -7.69 -52.98 37.15
CA PRO A 299 -6.67 -51.91 37.14
C PRO A 299 -5.33 -52.14 36.38
N GLY A 300 -4.48 -51.10 36.39
CA GLY A 300 -3.05 -51.20 36.69
C GLY A 300 -2.07 -51.29 35.52
N GLY A 301 -1.08 -50.39 35.51
CA GLY A 301 0.13 -50.58 34.69
C GLY A 301 0.91 -49.29 34.40
N ASP A 302 1.66 -48.80 35.39
CA ASP A 302 2.75 -47.83 35.22
C ASP A 302 3.87 -48.37 34.31
N VAL A 303 4.36 -47.60 33.33
CA VAL A 303 5.79 -47.57 32.98
C VAL A 303 6.22 -46.17 32.54
N MET A 304 7.37 -45.82 33.11
CA MET A 304 8.15 -44.59 33.11
C MET A 304 8.84 -44.28 31.77
N GLY A 305 8.79 -43.00 31.37
CA GLY A 305 9.94 -42.19 30.98
C GLY A 305 10.72 -42.48 29.69
N THR A 306 10.75 -41.49 28.78
CA THR A 306 12.03 -41.01 28.21
C THR A 306 11.89 -39.58 27.66
N LYS A 307 12.88 -38.77 28.02
CA LYS A 307 13.11 -37.37 27.65
C LYS A 307 13.64 -37.25 26.21
N GLY A 308 13.38 -36.11 25.58
CA GLY A 308 14.07 -35.60 24.39
C GLY A 308 13.20 -34.58 23.65
N SER A 309 13.03 -33.36 24.17
CA SER A 309 13.89 -32.18 23.95
C SER A 309 13.91 -31.68 22.50
N ASN A 310 13.30 -30.49 22.34
CA ASN A 310 13.62 -29.41 21.42
C ASN A 310 13.20 -29.54 19.94
N ALA A 311 11.93 -29.25 19.68
CA ALA A 311 11.52 -28.59 18.45
C ALA A 311 11.07 -27.15 18.79
N ALA A 312 11.82 -26.19 18.27
CA ALA A 312 11.62 -24.76 18.46
C ALA A 312 10.25 -24.28 17.92
N PRO A 313 9.67 -23.23 18.52
CA PRO A 313 8.29 -22.83 18.31
C PRO A 313 8.04 -22.19 16.94
N GLY A 314 6.81 -22.39 16.47
CA GLY A 314 6.28 -21.77 15.27
C GLY A 314 6.47 -20.25 15.28
N TYR A 315 6.93 -19.73 14.15
CA TYR A 315 6.99 -18.31 13.88
C TYR A 315 5.57 -17.76 13.81
N THR A 316 5.09 -17.24 14.94
CA THR A 316 3.92 -16.39 15.02
C THR A 316 4.19 -15.15 14.20
N MET A 317 3.51 -15.05 13.05
CA MET A 317 3.46 -13.87 12.19
C MET A 317 2.66 -12.76 12.88
N GLN A 318 3.18 -12.23 14.00
CA GLN A 318 2.51 -11.24 14.85
C GLN A 318 3.03 -9.80 14.67
N VAL A 319 3.83 -9.54 13.64
CA VAL A 319 4.30 -8.18 13.33
C VAL A 319 3.92 -7.85 11.89
N LEU A 320 2.64 -7.56 11.69
CA LEU A 320 2.05 -6.83 10.55
C LEU A 320 0.70 -6.27 10.99
#